data_AF-Q1AV53-F1
#
_entry.id   AF-Q1AV53-F1
#
_cell.length_a   1.000
_cell.length_b   1.000
_cell.length_c   1.000
_cell.angle_alpha   90.00
_cell.angle_beta   90.00
_cell.angle_gamma   90.00
#
_symmetry.space_group_name_H-M   'P 1'
#
loop_
_entity.id
_entity.type
_entity.pdbx_description
1 polymer ?
#
loop_
_entity_poly.entity_id
_entity_poly.type
_entity_poly.pdbx_seq_one_letter_code
_entity_poly.pdbx_strand_id
1 'polypeptide(L)'
;MNRTPKVRRALADIGAGIVGGYVGTKVMERVSMKLYELESEEDRKREEEVRPGDPPIIAAGKTAWLLGLDLSEEAVERLGLYLFHYGLGASWGPAYTLLRRKTDLAPVPAGLLLGAAMSLVVDEGMTPYFGFSAPNRAYPLSTHLRGFAAHLAYGLGVAATVEAIRWLGANSAPD
;
A
#
# COMPACT_ATOMS: atom_id res chain seq x y z
N MET A 1 -11.42 6.45 -35.79
CA MET A 1 -10.23 6.49 -34.90
C MET A 1 -10.22 5.25 -34.02
N ASN A 2 -9.31 4.30 -34.27
CA ASN A 2 -9.35 2.95 -33.70
C ASN A 2 -8.95 2.98 -32.20
N ARG A 3 -9.91 2.77 -31.28
CA ARG A 3 -9.70 2.92 -29.82
C ARG A 3 -9.05 1.68 -29.17
N THR A 4 -9.06 0.55 -29.86
CA THR A 4 -8.61 -0.77 -29.37
C THR A 4 -7.16 -0.79 -28.84
N PRO A 5 -6.16 -0.16 -29.48
CA PRO A 5 -4.79 -0.15 -28.97
C PRO A 5 -4.63 0.65 -27.66
N LYS A 6 -5.42 1.73 -27.49
CA LYS A 6 -5.37 2.57 -26.28
C LYS A 6 -5.97 1.86 -25.07
N VAL A 7 -7.05 1.10 -25.28
CA VAL A 7 -7.70 0.29 -24.22
C VAL A 7 -6.80 -0.84 -23.77
N ARG A 8 -6.21 -1.61 -24.70
CA ARG A 8 -5.29 -2.70 -24.36
C ARG A 8 -4.10 -2.22 -23.53
N ARG A 9 -3.50 -1.08 -23.92
CA ARG A 9 -2.40 -0.48 -23.16
C ARG A 9 -2.83 -0.04 -21.76
N ALA A 10 -4.01 0.57 -21.63
CA ALA A 10 -4.53 0.96 -20.32
C ALA A 10 -4.79 -0.24 -19.41
N LEU A 11 -5.36 -1.33 -19.94
CA LEU A 11 -5.55 -2.57 -19.18
C LEU A 11 -4.23 -3.21 -18.76
N ALA A 12 -3.22 -3.20 -19.64
CA ALA A 12 -1.88 -3.68 -19.30
C ALA A 12 -1.22 -2.83 -18.21
N ASP A 13 -1.34 -1.49 -18.29
CA ASP A 13 -0.85 -0.57 -17.26
C ASP A 13 -1.55 -0.85 -15.91
N ILE A 14 -2.87 -1.00 -15.89
CA ILE A 14 -3.63 -1.33 -14.67
C ILE A 14 -3.18 -2.68 -14.11
N GLY A 15 -3.08 -3.72 -14.94
CA GLY A 15 -2.66 -5.05 -14.51
C GLY A 15 -1.24 -5.06 -13.94
N ALA A 16 -0.28 -4.42 -14.62
CA ALA A 16 1.08 -4.25 -14.11
C ALA A 16 1.10 -3.46 -12.80
N GLY A 17 0.28 -2.41 -12.70
CA GLY A 17 0.07 -1.64 -11.49
C GLY A 17 -0.42 -2.51 -10.33
N ILE A 18 -1.47 -3.31 -10.51
CA ILE A 18 -2.02 -4.20 -9.48
C ILE A 18 -0.96 -5.18 -8.97
N VAL A 19 -0.21 -5.82 -9.87
CA VAL A 19 0.90 -6.72 -9.50
C VAL A 19 1.99 -5.95 -8.76
N GLY A 20 2.34 -4.76 -9.24
CA GLY A 20 3.30 -3.87 -8.60
C GLY A 20 2.88 -3.49 -7.17
N GLY A 21 1.62 -3.13 -6.96
CA GLY A 21 1.06 -2.83 -5.64
C GLY A 21 1.16 -4.01 -4.68
N TYR A 22 0.78 -5.21 -5.12
CA TYR A 22 0.92 -6.43 -4.32
C TYR A 22 2.38 -6.71 -3.92
N VAL A 23 3.32 -6.64 -4.88
CA VAL A 23 4.75 -6.82 -4.59
C VAL A 23 5.28 -5.71 -3.69
N GLY A 24 4.87 -4.46 -3.92
CA GLY A 24 5.19 -3.32 -3.08
C GLY A 24 4.78 -3.55 -1.63
N THR A 25 3.58 -4.09 -1.38
CA THR A 25 3.13 -4.42 -0.01
C THR A 25 4.04 -5.44 0.65
N LYS A 26 4.47 -6.49 -0.08
CA LYS A 26 5.43 -7.46 0.45
C LYS A 26 6.78 -6.84 0.78
N VAL A 27 7.28 -5.91 -0.05
CA VAL A 27 8.53 -5.17 0.22
C VAL A 27 8.38 -4.31 1.48
N MET A 28 7.27 -3.57 1.57
CA MET A 28 6.93 -2.72 2.71
C MET A 28 6.90 -3.51 4.02
N GLU A 29 6.25 -4.67 4.05
CA GLU A 29 6.19 -5.53 5.24
C GLU A 29 7.59 -5.88 5.75
N ARG A 30 8.49 -6.28 4.85
CA ARG A 30 9.87 -6.65 5.22
C ARG A 30 10.63 -5.46 5.78
N VAL A 31 10.50 -4.30 5.14
CA VAL A 31 11.15 -3.07 5.61
C VAL A 31 10.56 -2.61 6.94
N SER A 32 9.24 -2.59 7.08
CA SER A 32 8.55 -2.21 8.31
C SER A 32 8.96 -3.11 9.48
N MET A 33 8.96 -4.43 9.30
CA MET A 33 9.41 -5.37 10.33
C MET A 33 10.87 -5.11 10.71
N LYS A 34 11.75 -4.87 9.73
CA LYS A 34 13.15 -4.61 10.04
C LYS A 34 13.36 -3.30 10.79
N LEU A 35 12.62 -2.27 10.45
CA LEU A 35 12.65 -0.99 11.15
C LEU A 35 12.06 -1.11 12.56
N TYR A 36 10.99 -1.89 12.73
CA TYR A 36 10.38 -2.16 14.05
C TYR A 36 11.36 -2.87 14.99
N GLU A 37 12.15 -3.83 14.51
CA GLU A 37 13.21 -4.48 15.30
C GLU A 37 14.33 -3.51 15.75
N LEU A 38 14.50 -2.39 15.06
CA LEU A 38 15.51 -1.38 15.36
C LEU A 38 14.98 -0.24 16.23
N GLU A 39 13.67 -0.17 16.46
CA GLU A 39 13.05 0.83 17.32
C GLU A 39 13.42 0.63 18.79
N SER A 40 13.39 1.73 19.54
CA SER A 40 13.63 1.66 20.99
C SER A 40 12.50 0.88 21.67
N GLU A 41 12.85 0.12 22.71
CA GLU A 41 11.86 -0.62 23.51
C GLU A 41 10.87 0.32 24.21
N GLU A 42 11.26 1.56 24.51
CA GLU A 42 10.36 2.58 25.07
C GLU A 42 9.28 3.00 24.06
N ASP A 43 9.67 3.28 22.82
CA ASP A 43 8.72 3.67 21.79
C ASP A 43 7.81 2.52 21.38
N ARG A 44 8.34 1.30 21.28
CA ARG A 44 7.52 0.11 20.99
C ARG A 44 6.45 -0.11 22.06
N LYS A 45 6.80 0.03 23.35
CA LYS A 45 5.81 -0.03 24.43
C LYS A 45 4.77 1.07 24.33
N ARG A 46 5.18 2.32 24.08
CA ARG A 46 4.24 3.43 23.89
C ARG A 46 3.29 3.20 22.71
N GLU A 47 3.80 2.66 21.60
CA GLU A 47 2.98 2.28 20.45
C GLU A 47 1.99 1.15 20.79
N GLU A 48 2.44 0.10 21.48
CA GLU A 48 1.59 -1.02 21.91
C GLU A 48 0.49 -0.57 22.88
N GLU A 49 0.78 0.34 23.81
CA GLU A 49 -0.18 0.87 24.79
C GLU A 49 -1.34 1.65 24.14
N VAL A 50 -1.08 2.34 23.03
CA VAL A 50 -2.10 3.15 22.34
C VAL A 50 -2.76 2.41 21.18
N ARG A 51 -2.17 1.32 20.69
CA ARG A 51 -2.66 0.60 19.52
C ARG A 51 -3.91 -0.22 19.89
N PRO A 52 -5.08 0.06 19.30
CA PRO A 52 -6.32 -0.68 19.62
C PRO A 52 -6.35 -2.10 19.03
N GLY A 53 -5.44 -2.41 18.10
CA GLY A 53 -5.36 -3.67 17.37
C GLY A 53 -4.69 -3.48 16.01
N ASP A 54 -4.74 -4.50 15.16
CA ASP A 54 -4.26 -4.44 13.78
C ASP A 54 -5.23 -3.61 12.91
N PRO A 55 -4.79 -2.48 12.31
CA PRO A 55 -5.70 -1.58 11.61
C PRO A 55 -6.47 -2.22 10.44
N PRO A 56 -5.86 -3.01 9.54
CA PRO A 56 -6.60 -3.81 8.55
C PRO A 56 -7.73 -4.68 9.13
N ILE A 57 -7.49 -5.36 10.27
CA ILE A 57 -8.51 -6.20 10.93
C ILE A 57 -9.63 -5.35 11.51
N ILE A 58 -9.29 -4.23 12.16
CA ILE A 58 -10.29 -3.27 12.68
C ILE A 58 -11.13 -2.69 11.54
N ALA A 59 -10.49 -2.34 10.42
CA ALA A 59 -11.17 -1.83 9.23
C ALA A 59 -12.15 -2.86 8.66
N ALA A 60 -11.74 -4.12 8.58
CA ALA A 60 -12.61 -5.22 8.15
C ALA A 60 -13.81 -5.40 9.08
N GLY A 61 -13.58 -5.46 10.40
CA GLY A 61 -14.65 -5.63 11.39
C GLY A 61 -15.67 -4.49 11.36
N LYS A 62 -15.17 -3.23 11.35
CA LYS A 62 -16.04 -2.05 11.24
C LYS A 62 -16.83 -2.01 9.94
N THR A 63 -16.22 -2.39 8.83
CA THR A 63 -16.90 -2.41 7.52
C THR A 63 -17.98 -3.50 7.49
N ALA A 64 -17.68 -4.71 7.99
CA ALA A 64 -18.66 -5.79 8.09
C ALA A 64 -19.86 -5.38 8.95
N TRP A 65 -19.59 -4.79 10.12
CA TRP A 65 -20.62 -4.26 11.02
C TRP A 65 -21.50 -3.19 10.34
N LEU A 66 -20.89 -2.21 9.65
CA LEU A 66 -21.63 -1.17 8.93
C LEU A 66 -22.53 -1.73 7.81
N LEU A 67 -22.12 -2.84 7.20
CA LEU A 67 -22.89 -3.53 6.15
C LEU A 67 -23.92 -4.51 6.71
N GLY A 68 -24.04 -4.64 8.04
CA GLY A 68 -24.93 -5.60 8.70
C GLY A 68 -24.54 -7.06 8.45
N LEU A 69 -23.26 -7.32 8.18
CA LEU A 69 -22.74 -8.67 7.97
C LEU A 69 -22.28 -9.26 9.30
N ASP A 70 -22.88 -10.39 9.69
CA ASP A 70 -22.43 -11.20 10.81
C ASP A 70 -21.35 -12.17 10.33
N LEU A 71 -20.09 -11.82 10.59
CA LEU A 71 -18.92 -12.59 10.16
C LEU A 71 -18.20 -13.16 11.38
N SER A 72 -17.70 -14.39 11.25
CA SER A 72 -16.81 -14.97 12.27
C SER A 72 -15.51 -14.17 12.38
N GLU A 73 -14.84 -14.27 13.53
CA GLU A 73 -13.53 -13.64 13.76
C GLU A 73 -12.52 -14.03 12.67
N GLU A 74 -12.44 -15.32 12.32
CA GLU A 74 -11.55 -15.80 11.25
C GLU A 74 -11.88 -15.18 9.88
N ALA A 75 -13.16 -14.94 9.58
CA ALA A 75 -13.56 -14.28 8.34
C ALA A 75 -13.15 -12.79 8.35
N VAL A 76 -13.27 -12.11 9.49
CA VAL A 76 -12.80 -10.73 9.67
C VAL A 76 -11.29 -10.63 9.50
N GLU A 77 -10.51 -11.54 10.11
CA GLU A 77 -9.06 -11.59 9.96
C GLU A 77 -8.64 -11.79 8.50
N ARG A 78 -9.28 -12.73 7.79
CA ARG A 78 -9.02 -12.97 6.37
C ARG A 78 -9.37 -11.74 5.52
N LEU A 79 -10.47 -11.06 5.81
CA LEU A 79 -10.81 -9.81 5.14
C LEU A 79 -9.79 -8.71 5.43
N GLY A 80 -9.35 -8.58 6.69
CA GLY A 80 -8.29 -7.66 7.07
C GLY A 80 -7.03 -7.88 6.24
N LEU A 81 -6.54 -9.12 6.19
CA LEU A 81 -5.32 -9.47 5.46
C LEU A 81 -5.46 -9.32 3.94
N TYR A 82 -6.48 -9.92 3.34
CA TYR A 82 -6.54 -10.01 1.87
C TYR A 82 -7.16 -8.78 1.23
N LEU A 83 -8.19 -8.18 1.84
CA LEU A 83 -8.88 -7.04 1.26
C LEU A 83 -8.26 -5.71 1.73
N PHE A 84 -8.15 -5.51 3.05
CA PHE A 84 -7.70 -4.23 3.59
C PHE A 84 -6.19 -4.03 3.53
N HIS A 85 -5.40 -5.09 3.71
CA HIS A 85 -3.94 -4.99 3.63
C HIS A 85 -3.43 -5.18 2.20
N TYR A 86 -3.57 -6.38 1.62
CA TYR A 86 -3.09 -6.64 0.26
C TYR A 86 -3.95 -5.98 -0.82
N GLY A 87 -5.28 -5.99 -0.67
CA GLY A 87 -6.18 -5.40 -1.65
C GLY A 87 -6.00 -3.89 -1.76
N LEU A 88 -5.81 -3.19 -0.64
CA LEU A 88 -5.49 -1.76 -0.65
C LEU A 88 -4.17 -1.49 -1.38
N GLY A 89 -3.09 -2.19 -1.02
CA GLY A 89 -1.80 -2.04 -1.71
C GLY A 89 -1.89 -2.33 -3.21
N ALA A 90 -2.51 -3.45 -3.60
CA ALA A 90 -2.74 -3.77 -5.00
C ALA A 90 -3.54 -2.67 -5.73
N SER A 91 -4.55 -2.08 -5.09
CA SER A 91 -5.37 -1.02 -5.67
C SER A 91 -4.63 0.32 -5.86
N TRP A 92 -3.56 0.57 -5.09
CA TRP A 92 -2.75 1.78 -5.20
C TRP A 92 -1.73 1.72 -6.35
N GLY A 93 -1.27 0.52 -6.73
CA GLY A 93 -0.27 0.35 -7.77
C GLY A 93 -0.62 0.96 -9.15
N PRO A 94 -1.87 0.90 -9.64
CA PRO A 94 -2.29 1.61 -10.86
C PRO A 94 -2.02 3.12 -10.85
N ALA A 95 -2.04 3.78 -9.69
CA ALA A 95 -1.73 5.21 -9.58
C ALA A 95 -0.29 5.51 -10.03
N TYR A 96 0.67 4.60 -9.79
CA TYR A 96 2.02 4.69 -10.34
C TYR A 96 2.02 4.72 -11.87
N THR A 97 1.30 3.79 -12.49
CA THR A 97 1.27 3.69 -13.95
C THR A 97 0.62 4.90 -14.59
N LEU A 98 -0.42 5.45 -13.96
CA LEU A 98 -1.06 6.69 -14.35
C LEU A 98 -0.08 7.87 -14.22
N LEU A 99 0.61 7.99 -13.09
CA LEU A 99 1.60 9.04 -12.83
C LEU A 99 2.71 9.02 -13.89
N ARG A 100 3.28 7.84 -14.15
CA ARG A 100 4.31 7.62 -15.19
C ARG A 100 3.82 7.90 -16.61
N ARG A 101 2.51 7.81 -16.86
CA ARG A 101 1.91 8.10 -18.16
C ARG A 101 1.61 9.59 -18.35
N LYS A 102 1.37 10.31 -17.26
CA LYS A 102 0.91 11.70 -17.26
C LYS A 102 2.01 12.72 -16.97
N THR A 103 3.19 12.26 -16.57
CA THR A 103 4.32 13.10 -16.20
C THR A 103 5.62 12.52 -16.76
N ASP A 104 6.67 13.34 -16.78
CA ASP A 104 8.02 12.93 -17.18
C ASP A 104 8.87 12.43 -16.01
N LEU A 105 8.26 12.16 -14.83
CA LEU A 105 8.97 11.70 -13.65
C LEU A 105 9.65 10.36 -13.90
N ALA A 106 10.95 10.27 -13.64
CA ALA A 106 11.67 9.00 -13.67
C ALA A 106 11.05 7.95 -12.71
N PRO A 107 11.33 6.64 -12.89
CA PRO A 107 10.72 5.59 -12.09
C PRO A 107 10.86 5.76 -10.57
N VAL A 108 12.05 6.13 -10.11
CA VAL A 108 12.37 6.29 -8.68
C VAL A 108 11.55 7.43 -8.04
N PRO A 109 11.61 8.70 -8.52
CA PRO A 109 10.81 9.77 -7.92
C PRO A 109 9.31 9.53 -8.05
N ALA A 110 8.83 8.89 -9.11
CA ALA A 110 7.42 8.51 -9.22
C ALA A 110 7.00 7.47 -8.17
N GLY A 111 7.86 6.48 -7.89
CA GLY A 111 7.63 5.49 -6.84
C GLY A 111 7.65 6.11 -5.44
N LEU A 112 8.65 6.95 -5.15
CA LEU A 112 8.72 7.67 -3.88
C LEU A 112 7.50 8.57 -3.65
N LEU A 113 7.05 9.29 -4.70
CA LEU A 113 5.85 10.13 -4.62
C LEU A 113 4.60 9.30 -4.33
N LEU A 114 4.44 8.14 -4.99
CA LEU A 114 3.34 7.21 -4.72
C LEU A 114 3.34 6.75 -3.25
N GLY A 115 4.50 6.29 -2.77
CA GLY A 115 4.67 5.83 -1.40
C GLY A 115 4.38 6.91 -0.37
N ALA A 116 4.97 8.10 -0.54
CA ALA A 116 4.72 9.25 0.32
C ALA A 116 3.24 9.65 0.34
N ALA A 117 2.60 9.68 -0.83
CA ALA A 117 1.16 9.96 -0.92
C ALA A 117 0.33 8.90 -0.20
N MET A 118 0.69 7.62 -0.32
CA MET A 118 -0.01 6.53 0.37
C MET A 118 0.12 6.67 1.89
N SER A 119 1.31 6.92 2.43
CA SER A 119 1.50 7.13 3.87
C SER A 119 0.67 8.30 4.39
N LEU A 120 0.68 9.45 3.71
CA LEU A 120 -0.08 10.62 4.14
C LEU A 120 -1.60 10.41 4.05
N VAL A 121 -2.07 9.77 2.99
CA VAL A 121 -3.51 9.58 2.78
C VAL A 121 -4.05 8.45 3.65
N VAL A 122 -3.36 7.32 3.70
CA VAL A 122 -3.83 6.11 4.38
C VAL A 122 -3.48 6.15 5.86
N ASP A 123 -2.20 6.21 6.22
CA ASP A 123 -1.77 6.11 7.62
C ASP A 123 -2.15 7.37 8.39
N GLU A 124 -1.82 8.54 7.85
CA GLU A 124 -2.00 9.80 8.58
C GLU A 124 -3.43 10.37 8.44
N GLY A 125 -4.15 9.99 7.39
CA GLY A 125 -5.48 10.49 7.07
C GLY A 125 -6.58 9.50 7.42
N MET A 126 -6.77 8.50 6.57
CA MET A 126 -7.93 7.60 6.59
C MET A 126 -7.96 6.73 7.86
N THR A 127 -6.83 6.13 8.23
CA THR A 127 -6.74 5.18 9.34
C THR A 127 -7.22 5.78 10.67
N PRO A 128 -6.71 6.93 11.14
CA PRO A 128 -7.23 7.58 12.34
C PRO A 128 -8.63 8.17 12.13
N TYR A 129 -8.94 8.72 10.95
CA TYR A 129 -10.24 9.35 10.68
C TYR A 129 -11.42 8.37 10.80
N PHE A 130 -11.25 7.15 10.29
CA PHE A 130 -12.26 6.08 10.43
C PHE A 130 -12.12 5.30 11.75
N GLY A 131 -11.14 5.66 12.59
CA GLY A 131 -10.83 5.02 13.86
C GLY A 131 -10.35 3.58 13.71
N PHE A 132 -9.61 3.28 12.64
CA PHE A 132 -8.90 2.00 12.48
C PHE A 132 -7.62 1.96 13.33
N SER A 133 -7.14 3.13 13.76
CA SER A 133 -6.07 3.32 14.75
C SER A 133 -6.49 4.33 15.82
N ALA A 134 -5.64 4.49 16.84
CA ALA A 134 -5.71 5.67 17.69
C ALA A 134 -5.35 6.96 16.91
N PRO A 135 -5.63 8.16 17.45
CA PRO A 135 -5.20 9.41 16.84
C PRO A 135 -3.67 9.49 16.71
N ASN A 136 -3.16 10.03 15.60
CA ASN A 136 -1.72 10.08 15.30
C ASN A 136 -0.89 10.68 16.45
N ARG A 137 -1.39 11.71 17.14
CA ARG A 137 -0.69 12.35 18.26
C ARG A 137 -0.45 11.44 19.47
N ALA A 138 -1.11 10.28 19.54
CA ALA A 138 -0.88 9.29 20.58
C ALA A 138 0.32 8.39 20.29
N TYR A 139 0.72 8.25 19.01
CA TYR A 139 1.84 7.42 18.62
C TYR A 139 3.19 8.15 18.75
N PRO A 140 4.27 7.44 19.07
CA PRO A 140 5.63 7.98 18.99
C PRO A 140 5.98 8.48 17.58
N LEU A 141 6.88 9.46 17.50
CA LEU A 141 7.39 9.95 16.21
C LEU A 141 8.08 8.84 15.40
N SER A 142 8.73 7.89 16.08
CA SER A 142 9.36 6.73 15.45
C SER A 142 8.37 5.88 14.66
N THR A 143 7.16 5.63 15.19
CA THR A 143 6.08 4.92 14.48
C THR A 143 5.75 5.58 13.14
N HIS A 144 5.62 6.91 13.12
CA HIS A 144 5.33 7.68 11.90
C HIS A 144 6.49 7.61 10.90
N LEU A 145 7.73 7.78 11.37
CA LEU A 145 8.91 7.72 10.51
C LEU A 145 9.11 6.32 9.92
N ARG A 146 8.88 5.27 10.71
CA ARG A 146 8.89 3.88 10.26
C ARG A 146 7.81 3.63 9.22
N GLY A 147 6.56 4.04 9.49
CA GLY A 147 5.44 3.91 8.56
C GLY A 147 5.71 4.62 7.23
N PHE A 148 6.22 5.85 7.29
CA PHE A 148 6.59 6.62 6.11
C PHE A 148 7.72 5.96 5.32
N ALA A 149 8.81 5.52 5.97
CA ALA A 149 9.92 4.84 5.31
C ALA A 149 9.48 3.51 4.68
N ALA A 150 8.63 2.74 5.35
CA ALA A 150 8.06 1.52 4.80
C ALA A 150 7.23 1.81 3.54
N HIS A 151 6.43 2.88 3.53
CA HIS A 151 5.67 3.30 2.36
C HIS A 151 6.54 3.82 1.19
N LEU A 152 7.67 4.45 1.47
CA LEU A 152 8.65 4.74 0.41
C LEU A 152 9.16 3.44 -0.22
N ALA A 153 9.45 2.43 0.59
CA ALA A 153 9.85 1.10 0.10
C ALA A 153 8.72 0.41 -0.69
N TYR A 154 7.46 0.54 -0.26
CA TYR A 154 6.29 0.14 -1.05
C TYR A 154 6.37 0.74 -2.46
N GLY A 155 6.47 2.06 -2.55
CA GLY A 155 6.46 2.78 -3.82
C GLY A 155 7.62 2.43 -4.74
N LEU A 156 8.82 2.20 -4.19
CA LEU A 156 9.97 1.68 -4.93
C LEU A 156 9.74 0.24 -5.41
N GLY A 157 9.11 -0.61 -4.60
CA GLY A 157 8.72 -1.96 -4.99
C GLY A 157 7.71 -1.96 -6.14
N VAL A 158 6.72 -1.07 -6.11
CA VAL A 158 5.79 -0.87 -7.23
C VAL A 158 6.55 -0.46 -8.49
N ALA A 159 7.42 0.55 -8.38
CA ALA A 159 8.18 1.07 -9.51
C ALA A 159 9.06 0.00 -10.17
N ALA A 160 9.85 -0.72 -9.36
CA ALA A 160 10.71 -1.79 -9.84
C ALA A 160 9.90 -2.88 -10.55
N THR A 161 8.78 -3.31 -9.95
CA THR A 161 7.93 -4.37 -10.52
C THR A 161 7.30 -3.95 -11.84
N VAL A 162 6.69 -2.77 -11.89
CA VAL A 162 6.01 -2.27 -13.10
C VAL A 162 7.00 -2.08 -14.24
N GLU A 163 8.15 -1.45 -13.98
CA GLU A 163 9.13 -1.19 -15.02
C GLU A 163 9.82 -2.49 -15.49
N ALA A 164 10.00 -3.48 -14.62
CA ALA A 164 10.45 -4.82 -15.01
C ALA A 164 9.44 -5.52 -15.95
N ILE A 165 8.14 -5.47 -15.62
CA ILE A 165 7.07 -6.02 -16.48
C ILE A 165 7.07 -5.34 -17.86
N ARG A 166 7.21 -4.01 -17.88
CA ARG A 166 7.28 -3.23 -19.13
C ARG A 166 8.49 -3.60 -19.97
N TRP A 167 9.66 -3.70 -19.33
CA TRP A 167 10.89 -4.09 -19.99
C TRP A 167 10.80 -5.49 -20.58
N LEU A 168 10.31 -6.48 -19.81
CA LEU A 168 10.10 -7.84 -20.30
C LEU A 168 9.11 -7.88 -21.47
N GLY A 169 7.98 -7.16 -21.36
CA GLY A 169 6.98 -7.08 -22.42
C GLY A 169 7.50 -6.46 -23.71
N ALA A 170 8.38 -5.45 -23.62
CA ALA A 170 8.99 -4.83 -24.80
C ALA A 170 10.00 -5.75 -25.51
N ASN A 171 10.68 -6.61 -24.75
CA ASN A 171 11.72 -7.53 -25.26
C ASN A 171 11.19 -8.94 -25.59
N SER A 172 9.89 -9.21 -25.42
CA SER A 172 9.26 -10.51 -25.70
C SER A 172 8.48 -10.55 -27.02
N ALA A 173 8.45 -9.45 -27.78
CA ALA A 173 7.83 -9.42 -29.10
C ALA A 173 8.82 -9.99 -30.13
N PRO A 174 8.49 -11.09 -30.85
CA PRO A 174 9.33 -11.55 -31.96
C PRO A 174 9.32 -10.51 -33.08
N ASP A 175 10.48 -10.35 -33.73
CA ASP A 175 10.67 -9.54 -34.95
C ASP A 175 9.70 -9.93 -36.08
#